data_AF-A0A068LVK0-F1
#
_entry.id   AF-A0A068LVK0-F1
#
_cell.length_a   1.000
_cell.length_b   1.000
_cell.length_c   1.000
_cell.angle_alpha   90.00
_cell.angle_beta   90.00
_cell.angle_gamma   90.00
#
_symmetry.space_group_name_H-M   'P 1'
#
loop_
_entity.id
_entity.type
_entity.pdbx_description
1 polymer ?
#
loop_
_entity_poly.entity_id
_entity_poly.type
_entity_poly.pdbx_seq_one_letter_code
_entity_poly.pdbx_strand_id
1 'polypeptide(L)'
;MIMEQFGPGKTISFRLPSDTPKHVSDYLTERKQKLGRKFSSEIAPIFVQAISQQVLKTTDEDILTIPLPKGFTKEQKEWLRHPNTRALIGQMLYQFVQDPLKPIDLGSTRIEQKEGRKTSQSFTPPKNISNFAKRTFLNFDDDDDD
;
A
#
# COMPACT_ATOMS: atom_id res chain seq x y z
N MET A 1 39.52 17.68 -7.46
CA MET A 1 39.63 16.22 -7.61
C MET A 1 38.67 15.83 -8.73
N ILE A 2 39.17 15.42 -9.90
CA ILE A 2 38.29 15.06 -11.02
C ILE A 2 37.79 13.64 -10.72
N MET A 3 36.49 13.49 -10.45
CA MET A 3 35.88 12.16 -10.29
C MET A 3 35.79 11.49 -11.65
N GLU A 4 36.35 10.30 -11.79
CA GLU A 4 36.20 9.51 -13.01
C GLU A 4 34.74 9.08 -13.16
N GLN A 5 34.11 9.46 -14.27
CA GLN A 5 32.75 9.05 -14.59
C GLN A 5 32.76 7.67 -15.25
N PHE A 6 31.98 6.74 -14.70
CA PHE A 6 31.78 5.43 -15.31
C PHE A 6 30.83 5.54 -16.51
N GLY A 7 31.22 4.98 -17.65
CA GLY A 7 30.44 4.96 -18.88
C GLY A 7 30.55 3.62 -19.60
N PRO A 8 29.75 3.39 -20.66
CA PRO A 8 29.77 2.15 -21.44
C PRO A 8 31.20 1.81 -21.93
N GLY A 9 31.58 0.54 -21.82
CA GLY A 9 32.91 0.07 -22.23
C GLY A 9 34.03 0.25 -21.19
N LYS A 10 33.77 0.94 -20.07
CA LYS A 10 34.70 0.99 -18.94
C LYS A 10 34.71 -0.34 -18.19
N THR A 11 35.90 -0.81 -17.81
CA THR A 11 36.06 -2.02 -17.01
C THR A 11 35.91 -1.70 -15.54
N ILE A 12 35.07 -2.47 -14.85
CA ILE A 12 34.89 -2.43 -13.40
C ILE A 12 35.46 -3.74 -12.86
N SER A 13 36.40 -3.65 -11.91
CA SER A 13 36.99 -4.81 -11.23
C SER A 13 36.73 -4.71 -9.74
N PHE A 14 36.14 -5.75 -9.15
CA PHE A 14 35.88 -5.83 -7.73
C PHE A 14 36.20 -7.24 -7.21
N ARG A 15 36.48 -7.32 -5.91
CA ARG A 15 36.67 -8.59 -5.19
C ARG A 15 35.35 -9.00 -4.57
N LEU A 16 35.09 -10.31 -4.53
CA LEU A 16 33.92 -10.83 -3.82
C LEU A 16 34.13 -10.62 -2.30
N PRO A 17 33.12 -10.11 -1.57
CA PRO A 17 33.15 -10.02 -0.11
C PRO A 17 33.28 -11.41 0.55
N SER A 18 33.83 -11.46 1.76
CA SER A 18 33.91 -12.70 2.55
C SER A 18 32.54 -13.28 2.92
N ASP A 19 31.52 -12.42 3.01
CA ASP A 19 30.13 -12.80 3.32
C ASP A 19 29.35 -13.31 2.09
N THR A 20 30.03 -13.53 0.96
CA THR A 20 29.35 -14.02 -0.25
C THR A 20 28.78 -15.43 -0.01
N PRO A 21 27.47 -15.65 -0.21
CA PRO A 21 26.87 -16.96 -0.02
C PRO A 21 27.46 -18.02 -0.95
N LYS A 22 27.66 -19.25 -0.44
CA LYS A 22 28.28 -20.35 -1.18
C LYS A 22 27.60 -20.66 -2.52
N HIS A 23 26.27 -20.59 -2.58
CA HIS A 23 25.53 -20.84 -3.81
C HIS A 23 25.87 -19.82 -4.92
N VAL A 24 26.22 -18.58 -4.57
CA VAL A 24 26.63 -17.54 -5.54
C VAL A 24 28.03 -17.83 -6.06
N SER A 25 28.98 -18.20 -5.19
CA SER A 25 30.34 -18.54 -5.61
C SER A 25 30.38 -19.78 -6.51
N ASP A 26 29.56 -20.77 -6.20
CA ASP A 26 29.45 -22.01 -6.97
C ASP A 26 28.89 -21.72 -8.37
N TYR A 27 27.80 -20.93 -8.46
CA TYR A 27 27.21 -20.49 -9.72
C TYR A 27 28.21 -19.74 -10.61
N LEU A 28 28.94 -18.77 -10.05
CA LEU A 28 29.94 -18.01 -10.81
C LEU A 28 31.09 -18.89 -11.31
N THR A 29 31.49 -19.88 -10.51
CA THR A 29 32.56 -20.82 -10.87
C THR A 29 32.13 -21.74 -12.01
N GLU A 30 30.95 -22.36 -11.90
CA GLU A 30 30.38 -23.20 -12.95
C GLU A 30 30.25 -22.41 -14.27
N ARG A 31 29.75 -21.18 -14.17
CA ARG A 31 29.53 -20.35 -15.35
C ARG A 31 30.83 -19.91 -16.02
N LYS A 32 31.87 -19.62 -15.21
CA LYS A 32 33.21 -19.31 -15.70
C LYS A 32 33.85 -20.51 -16.41
N GLN A 33 33.69 -21.72 -15.85
CA GLN A 33 34.18 -22.95 -16.48
C GLN A 33 33.46 -23.21 -17.83
N LYS A 34 32.14 -23.00 -17.88
CA LYS A 34 31.34 -23.25 -19.09
C LYS A 34 31.56 -22.22 -20.20
N LEU A 35 31.64 -20.93 -19.87
CA LEU A 35 31.67 -19.84 -20.86
C LEU A 35 33.08 -19.31 -21.17
N GLY A 36 34.05 -19.53 -20.30
CA GLY A 36 35.43 -19.07 -20.45
C GLY A 36 35.51 -17.57 -20.76
N ARG A 37 35.90 -17.23 -22.00
CA ARG A 37 36.07 -15.84 -22.47
C ARG A 37 34.77 -15.05 -22.56
N LYS A 38 33.62 -15.71 -22.67
CA LYS A 38 32.29 -15.05 -22.78
C LYS A 38 31.63 -14.81 -21.41
N PHE A 39 32.31 -15.17 -20.32
CA PHE A 39 31.79 -15.01 -18.97
C PHE A 39 31.39 -13.56 -18.65
N SER A 40 32.29 -12.60 -18.90
CA SER A 40 32.03 -11.19 -18.58
C SER A 40 30.85 -10.62 -19.38
N SER A 41 30.68 -11.02 -20.64
CA SER A 41 29.55 -10.59 -21.47
C SER A 41 28.21 -11.12 -20.98
N GLU A 42 28.21 -12.23 -20.23
CA GLU A 42 27.00 -12.85 -19.70
C GLU A 42 26.65 -12.37 -18.28
N ILE A 43 27.66 -12.09 -17.46
CA ILE A 43 27.45 -11.55 -16.11
C ILE A 43 27.18 -10.04 -16.13
N ALA A 44 27.72 -9.28 -17.09
CA ALA A 44 27.55 -7.84 -17.16
C ALA A 44 26.06 -7.39 -17.16
N PRO A 45 25.15 -8.00 -17.95
CA PRO A 45 23.72 -7.68 -17.88
C PRO A 45 23.10 -7.95 -16.50
N ILE A 46 23.46 -9.07 -15.86
CA ILE A 46 22.97 -9.43 -14.52
C ILE A 46 23.40 -8.39 -13.49
N PHE A 47 24.66 -7.96 -13.56
CA PHE A 47 25.21 -6.93 -12.70
C PHE A 47 24.52 -5.56 -12.89
N VAL A 48 24.31 -5.13 -14.15
CA VAL A 48 23.60 -3.90 -14.45
C VAL A 48 22.15 -3.94 -13.94
N GLN A 49 21.46 -5.07 -14.10
CA GLN A 49 20.12 -5.24 -13.58
C GLN A 49 20.09 -5.17 -12.05
N ALA A 50 21.05 -5.79 -11.36
CA ALA A 50 21.14 -5.75 -9.90
C ALA A 50 21.37 -4.32 -9.39
N ILE A 51 22.30 -3.56 -10.00
CA ILE A 51 22.52 -2.16 -9.66
C ILE A 51 21.29 -1.32 -9.96
N SER A 52 20.65 -1.51 -11.12
CA SER A 52 19.43 -0.77 -11.47
C SER A 52 18.34 -0.99 -10.43
N GLN A 53 18.12 -2.24 -10.00
CA GLN A 53 17.17 -2.54 -8.92
C GLN A 53 17.57 -1.90 -7.59
N GLN A 54 18.86 -1.87 -7.26
CA GLN A 54 19.33 -1.24 -6.03
C GLN A 54 19.17 0.28 -6.06
N VAL A 55 19.48 0.93 -7.18
CA VAL A 55 19.25 2.38 -7.38
C VAL A 55 17.76 2.71 -7.25
N LEU A 56 16.88 1.89 -7.84
CA LEU A 56 15.43 2.05 -7.70
C LEU A 56 15.02 1.92 -6.22
N LYS A 57 15.49 0.90 -5.51
CA LYS A 57 15.19 0.72 -4.07
C LYS A 57 15.65 1.89 -3.20
N THR A 58 16.83 2.45 -3.47
CA THR A 58 17.38 3.59 -2.71
C THR A 58 16.73 4.92 -3.09
N THR A 59 16.12 5.02 -4.27
CA THR A 59 15.33 6.21 -4.65
C THR A 59 13.91 6.14 -4.05
N ASP A 60 13.42 4.92 -3.85
CA ASP A 60 12.07 4.59 -3.37
C ASP A 60 12.02 4.30 -1.86
N GLU A 61 12.86 4.93 -1.02
CA GLU A 61 12.91 4.62 0.43
C GLU A 61 11.55 4.81 1.15
N ASP A 62 10.60 5.51 0.52
CA ASP A 62 9.22 5.69 1.00
C ASP A 62 8.17 4.80 0.30
N ILE A 63 8.55 3.94 -0.65
CA ILE A 63 7.62 3.10 -1.43
C ILE A 63 7.72 1.63 -1.04
N LEU A 64 6.77 1.19 -0.21
CA LEU A 64 6.55 -0.22 0.10
C LEU A 64 5.88 -0.93 -1.09
N THR A 65 6.66 -1.61 -1.93
CA THR A 65 6.13 -2.45 -3.02
C THR A 65 5.84 -3.86 -2.53
N ILE A 66 4.56 -4.19 -2.38
CA ILE A 66 4.09 -5.53 -1.99
C ILE A 66 3.68 -6.29 -3.25
N PRO A 67 4.41 -7.36 -3.65
CA PRO A 67 4.00 -8.16 -4.79
C PRO A 67 2.70 -8.91 -4.47
N LEU A 68 1.74 -8.89 -5.40
CA LEU A 68 0.50 -9.62 -5.24
C LEU A 68 0.73 -11.14 -5.32
N PRO A 69 0.23 -11.95 -4.37
CA PRO A 69 0.32 -13.40 -4.47
C PRO A 69 -0.39 -13.94 -5.72
N LYS A 70 0.13 -15.06 -6.24
CA LYS A 70 -0.45 -15.76 -7.39
C LYS A 70 -1.76 -16.42 -6.96
N GLY A 71 -2.82 -16.31 -7.76
CA GLY A 71 -4.09 -17.05 -7.55
C GLY A 71 -5.35 -16.21 -7.31
N PHE A 72 -5.29 -14.87 -7.36
CA PHE A 72 -6.51 -14.07 -7.20
C PHE A 72 -7.51 -14.25 -8.34
N THR A 73 -8.79 -14.42 -8.00
CA THR A 73 -9.91 -14.37 -8.94
C THR A 73 -10.08 -12.96 -9.51
N LYS A 74 -10.83 -12.82 -10.62
CA LYS A 74 -11.10 -11.50 -11.22
C LYS A 74 -11.76 -10.56 -10.21
N GLU A 75 -12.72 -11.06 -9.43
CA GLU A 75 -13.42 -10.31 -8.39
C GLU A 75 -12.49 -9.86 -7.27
N GLN A 76 -11.56 -10.71 -6.83
CA GLN A 76 -10.59 -10.34 -5.79
C GLN A 76 -9.61 -9.26 -6.27
N LYS A 77 -9.21 -9.31 -7.55
CA LYS A 77 -8.39 -8.25 -8.15
C LYS A 77 -9.15 -6.93 -8.24
N GLU A 78 -10.43 -6.99 -8.58
CA GLU A 78 -11.29 -5.81 -8.64
C GLU A 78 -11.52 -5.23 -7.24
N TRP A 79 -11.77 -6.10 -6.25
CA TRP A 79 -11.88 -5.72 -4.85
C TRP A 79 -10.63 -4.98 -4.37
N LEU A 80 -9.44 -5.48 -4.71
CA LEU A 80 -8.16 -4.85 -4.35
C LEU A 80 -7.93 -3.49 -5.04
N ARG A 81 -8.58 -3.26 -6.18
CA ARG A 81 -8.50 -2.02 -6.95
C ARG A 81 -9.47 -0.95 -6.46
N HIS A 82 -10.52 -1.32 -5.74
CA HIS A 82 -11.47 -0.35 -5.22
C HIS A 82 -10.81 0.64 -4.23
N PRO A 83 -11.15 1.95 -4.27
CA PRO A 83 -10.53 2.98 -3.43
C PRO A 83 -10.62 2.68 -1.93
N ASN A 84 -11.78 2.20 -1.48
CA ASN A 84 -12.04 1.89 -0.07
C ASN A 84 -11.17 0.73 0.43
N THR A 85 -11.04 -0.31 -0.38
CA THR A 85 -10.17 -1.46 -0.07
C THR A 85 -8.72 -1.03 0.03
N ARG A 86 -8.26 -0.17 -0.88
CA ARG A 86 -6.89 0.36 -0.85
C ARG A 86 -6.64 1.21 0.39
N ALA A 87 -7.61 2.03 0.79
CA ALA A 87 -7.52 2.82 2.02
C ALA A 87 -7.45 1.92 3.27
N LEU A 88 -8.26 0.87 3.33
CA LEU A 88 -8.26 -0.09 4.44
C LEU A 88 -6.93 -0.84 4.53
N ILE A 89 -6.41 -1.35 3.40
CA ILE A 89 -5.10 -2.02 3.35
C ILE A 89 -3.98 -1.03 3.73
N GLY A 90 -4.06 0.22 3.27
CA GLY A 90 -3.10 1.26 3.63
C GLY A 90 -3.09 1.55 5.13
N GLN A 91 -4.27 1.67 5.76
CA GLN A 91 -4.40 1.84 7.20
C GLN A 91 -3.85 0.64 7.98
N MET A 92 -4.16 -0.58 7.53
CA MET A 92 -3.66 -1.81 8.14
C MET A 92 -2.13 -1.88 8.08
N LEU A 93 -1.54 -1.58 6.91
CA LEU A 93 -0.09 -1.56 6.74
C LEU A 93 0.57 -0.47 7.59
N TYR A 94 -0.03 0.72 7.66
CA TYR A 94 0.46 1.80 8.51
C TYR A 94 0.52 1.39 9.98
N GLN A 95 -0.56 0.79 10.49
CA GLN A 95 -0.59 0.28 11.87
C GLN A 95 0.42 -0.85 12.09
N PHE A 96 0.56 -1.76 11.13
CA PHE A 96 1.51 -2.87 11.19
C PHE A 96 2.98 -2.40 11.22
N VAL A 97 3.32 -1.38 10.43
CA VAL A 97 4.67 -0.79 10.41
C VAL A 97 4.97 -0.05 11.71
N GLN A 98 3.96 0.60 12.32
CA GLN A 98 4.14 1.34 13.56
C GLN A 98 4.23 0.47 14.81
N ASP A 99 3.41 -0.58 14.91
CA ASP A 99 3.41 -1.45 16.08
C ASP A 99 2.92 -2.86 15.70
N PRO A 100 3.85 -3.77 15.35
CA PRO A 100 3.47 -5.10 14.89
C PRO A 100 2.90 -6.01 15.99
N LEU A 101 2.97 -5.61 17.26
CA LEU A 101 2.48 -6.40 18.40
C LEU A 101 1.08 -5.98 18.86
N LYS A 102 0.57 -4.85 18.38
CA LYS A 102 -0.80 -4.42 18.69
C LYS A 102 -1.82 -5.16 17.84
N PRO A 103 -2.87 -5.74 18.43
CA PRO A 103 -3.98 -6.28 17.67
C PRO A 103 -4.63 -5.15 16.87
N ILE A 104 -4.78 -5.38 15.56
CA ILE A 104 -5.47 -4.46 14.66
C ILE A 104 -6.95 -4.50 15.01
N ASP A 105 -7.44 -3.43 15.65
CA ASP A 105 -8.87 -3.26 15.88
C ASP A 105 -9.52 -2.79 14.57
N LEU A 106 -10.07 -3.75 13.82
CA LEU A 106 -10.89 -3.52 12.64
C LEU A 106 -12.28 -2.95 13.01
N GLY A 107 -12.55 -2.78 14.31
CA GLY A 107 -13.75 -2.17 14.84
C GLY A 107 -13.81 -0.67 14.56
N SER A 108 -14.56 -0.29 13.54
CA SER A 108 -15.20 1.02 13.44
C SER A 108 -14.29 2.26 13.37
N THR A 109 -13.17 2.21 12.63
CA THR A 109 -12.76 3.47 11.98
C THR A 109 -13.76 3.74 10.87
N ARG A 110 -14.89 4.35 11.24
CA ARG A 110 -15.73 5.11 10.33
C ARG A 110 -14.77 6.12 9.71
N ILE A 111 -14.24 5.82 8.54
CA ILE A 111 -13.52 6.80 7.73
C ILE A 111 -14.51 7.94 7.61
N GLU A 112 -14.26 9.02 8.35
CA GLU A 112 -15.04 10.23 8.24
C GLU A 112 -14.87 10.66 6.79
N GLN A 113 -15.86 10.30 5.97
CA GLN A 113 -16.14 11.04 4.76
C GLN A 113 -16.28 12.48 5.23
N LYS A 114 -15.25 13.29 5.01
CA LYS A 114 -15.39 14.74 4.91
C LYS A 114 -16.22 15.04 3.67
N GLU A 115 -17.47 14.60 3.66
CA GLU A 115 -18.53 15.33 3.00
C GLU A 115 -19.00 16.39 3.97
N GLY A 116 -19.12 17.61 3.45
CA GLY A 116 -19.31 18.82 4.23
C GLY A 116 -20.33 18.66 5.35
N ARG A 117 -19.91 19.01 6.57
CA ARG A 117 -20.72 19.22 7.76
C ARG A 117 -21.83 20.22 7.43
N LYS A 118 -22.97 19.77 6.91
CA LYS A 118 -24.22 20.51 7.05
C LYS A 118 -24.70 20.26 8.46
N THR A 119 -24.63 21.33 9.24
CA THR A 119 -25.20 21.51 10.55
C THR A 119 -26.48 20.69 10.72
N SER A 120 -26.57 19.96 11.83
CA SER A 120 -27.85 19.51 12.38
C SER A 120 -28.67 20.75 12.71
N GLN A 121 -29.31 21.32 11.69
CA GLN A 121 -30.37 22.30 11.88
C GLN A 121 -31.50 21.52 12.53
N SER A 122 -31.79 21.83 13.79
CA SER A 122 -33.04 21.47 14.43
C SER A 122 -34.17 21.86 13.47
N PHE A 123 -34.83 20.86 12.88
CA PHE A 123 -35.94 21.10 11.98
C PHE A 123 -37.09 21.68 12.81
N THR A 124 -37.28 23.00 12.74
CA THR A 124 -38.50 23.64 13.21
C THR A 124 -39.54 23.52 12.10
N PRO A 125 -40.58 22.67 12.26
CA PRO A 125 -41.62 22.57 11.25
C PRO A 125 -42.35 23.91 11.11
N PRO A 126 -42.76 24.29 9.88
CA PRO A 126 -43.59 25.47 9.67
C PRO A 126 -44.93 25.34 10.44
N LYS A 127 -45.51 26.49 10.82
CA LYS A 127 -46.67 26.57 11.73
C LYS A 127 -47.88 25.73 11.30
N ASN A 128 -48.09 25.59 9.99
CA ASN A 128 -49.14 24.75 9.41
C ASN A 128 -48.95 23.26 9.74
N ILE A 129 -47.72 22.75 9.72
CA ILE A 129 -47.42 21.34 10.01
C ILE A 129 -47.47 21.07 11.52
N SER A 130 -47.01 22.01 12.35
CA SER A 130 -47.14 21.91 13.81
C SER A 130 -48.60 21.90 14.27
N ASN A 131 -49.45 22.74 13.67
CA ASN A 131 -50.89 22.80 13.99
C ASN A 131 -51.63 21.53 13.56
N PHE A 132 -51.26 20.95 12.40
CA PHE A 132 -51.82 19.67 11.96
C PHE A 132 -51.44 18.54 12.93
N ALA A 133 -50.16 18.45 13.32
CA ALA A 133 -49.70 17.41 14.23
C ALA A 133 -50.38 17.50 15.61
N LYS A 134 -50.52 18.72 16.15
CA LYS A 134 -51.22 18.96 17.43
C LYS A 134 -52.67 18.50 17.38
N ARG A 135 -53.40 18.89 16.33
CA ARG A 135 -54.83 18.61 16.23
C ARG A 135 -55.13 17.14 15.95
N THR A 136 -54.25 16.45 15.22
CA THR A 136 -54.49 15.06 14.79
C THR A 136 -53.96 14.02 15.79
N PHE A 137 -52.88 14.32 16.52
CA PHE A 137 -52.17 13.32 17.32
C PHE A 137 -51.99 13.67 18.79
N LEU A 138 -52.17 14.93 19.20
CA LEU A 138 -51.95 15.37 20.59
C LEU A 138 -53.23 15.67 21.36
N ASN A 139 -54.38 15.74 20.70
CA ASN A 139 -55.70 15.86 21.35
C ASN A 139 -56.37 14.47 21.43
N PHE A 140 -55.74 13.50 22.08
CA PHE A 140 -56.28 12.16 22.25
C PHE A 140 -56.73 11.87 23.70
N ASP A 141 -56.90 12.90 24.53
CA ASP A 141 -57.09 12.70 25.98
C ASP A 141 -58.01 13.77 26.57
N ASP A 142 -59.32 13.66 26.32
CA ASP A 142 -60.37 14.24 27.18
C ASP A 142 -61.78 13.65 26.88
N ASP A 143 -61.86 12.33 26.72
CA ASP A 143 -63.13 11.58 26.74
C ASP A 143 -62.91 10.34 27.65
N ASP A 144 -62.92 10.56 28.97
CA ASP A 144 -63.28 9.58 30.02
C ASP A 144 -63.18 10.27 31.40
N ASP A 145 -64.31 10.77 31.94
CA ASP A 145 -64.77 10.64 33.35
C ASP A 145 -65.93 11.61 33.67
N ASP A 146 -67.17 11.16 33.39
CA ASP A 146 -68.37 11.10 34.28
C ASP A 146 -69.69 10.91 33.49
#